data_AF-A0AAI8VPN9-F1
#
_entry.id   AF-A0AAI8VPN9-F1
#
_cell.length_a   1.000
_cell.length_b   1.000
_cell.length_c   1.000
_cell.angle_alpha   90.00
_cell.angle_beta   90.00
_cell.angle_gamma   90.00
#
_symmetry.space_group_name_H-M   'P 1'
#
loop_
_entity.id
_entity.type
_entity.pdbx_description
1 polymer ?
#
loop_
_entity_poly.entity_id
_entity_poly.type
_entity_poly.pdbx_seq_one_letter_code
_entity_poly.pdbx_strand_id
1 'polypeptide(L)'
;MHKVLRSLAKKHKLSNQKRDNRCMTIDNLKAEIETRLSTTRKLFDLGELRILTILFLLFLAPAGWCLKSILRLRFGDIWVVLAEDPDSGPHKLLINFTLEFIETYFGTKDA
;
A
#
# COMPACT_ATOMS: atom_id res chain seq x y z
N MET A 1 12.40 -14.40 20.47
CA MET A 1 11.08 -14.49 19.77
C MET A 1 10.65 -15.88 19.26
N HIS A 2 11.35 -17.00 19.56
CA HIS A 2 11.22 -18.21 18.72
C HIS A 2 10.37 -19.40 19.20
N LYS A 3 10.06 -19.58 20.50
CA LYS A 3 9.36 -20.80 20.96
C LYS A 3 7.87 -20.83 20.57
N VAL A 4 7.17 -19.71 20.74
CA VAL A 4 5.72 -19.59 20.46
C VAL A 4 5.44 -19.73 18.96
N LEU A 5 6.18 -19.01 18.12
CA LEU A 5 6.04 -19.11 16.66
C LEU A 5 6.35 -20.51 16.14
N ARG A 6 7.36 -21.20 16.70
CA ARG A 6 7.72 -22.58 16.32
C ARG A 6 6.67 -23.60 16.78
N SER A 7 6.04 -23.38 17.94
CA SER A 7 4.91 -24.17 18.42
C SER A 7 3.69 -24.02 17.50
N LEU A 8 3.36 -22.78 17.12
CA LEU A 8 2.30 -22.47 16.17
C LEU A 8 2.56 -23.09 14.79
N ALA A 9 3.78 -22.98 14.27
CA ALA A 9 4.15 -23.57 12.99
C ALA A 9 3.96 -25.10 12.98
N LYS A 10 4.37 -25.79 14.05
CA LYS A 10 4.12 -27.23 14.21
C LYS A 10 2.63 -27.55 14.31
N LYS A 11 1.88 -26.80 15.14
CA LYS A 11 0.44 -27.00 15.33
C LYS A 11 -0.35 -26.89 14.02
N HIS A 12 0.03 -25.92 13.18
CA HIS A 12 -0.65 -25.64 11.92
C HIS A 12 0.00 -26.28 10.69
N LYS A 13 0.99 -27.19 10.88
CA LYS A 13 1.75 -27.84 9.80
C LYS A 13 2.34 -26.85 8.78
N LEU A 14 2.79 -25.70 9.27
CA LEU A 14 3.38 -24.65 8.44
C LEU A 14 4.87 -24.91 8.22
N SER A 15 5.38 -24.54 7.04
CA SER A 15 6.80 -24.61 6.72
C SER A 15 7.60 -23.60 7.53
N ASN A 16 8.80 -24.00 7.97
CA ASN A 16 9.77 -23.11 8.62
C ASN A 16 10.72 -22.44 7.62
N GLN A 17 10.57 -22.70 6.32
CA GLN A 17 11.41 -22.06 5.31
C GLN A 17 11.07 -20.58 5.19
N LYS A 18 12.11 -19.75 4.98
CA LYS A 18 11.92 -18.34 4.64
C LYS A 18 11.10 -18.29 3.36
N ARG A 19 9.91 -17.68 3.45
CA ARG A 19 9.06 -17.51 2.27
C ARG A 19 9.75 -16.51 1.35
N ASP A 20 9.83 -16.82 0.08
CA ASP A 20 10.25 -15.85 -0.92
C ASP A 20 9.40 -14.60 -0.80
N ASN A 21 10.08 -13.45 -0.89
CA ASN A 21 9.41 -12.17 -0.86
C ASN A 21 8.64 -12.00 -2.17
N ARG A 22 7.41 -12.52 -2.23
CA ARG A 22 6.53 -12.33 -3.37
C ARG A 22 6.10 -10.87 -3.38
N CYS A 23 6.75 -10.08 -4.24
CA CYS A 23 6.34 -8.71 -4.48
C CYS A 23 4.91 -8.70 -5.06
N MET A 24 4.08 -7.76 -4.61
CA MET A 24 2.76 -7.55 -5.18
C MET A 24 2.92 -6.86 -6.54
N THR A 25 2.54 -7.54 -7.61
CA THR A 25 2.49 -6.95 -8.95
C THR A 25 1.32 -5.98 -9.08
N ILE A 26 1.35 -5.10 -10.08
CA ILE A 26 0.25 -4.17 -10.38
C ILE A 26 -1.06 -4.94 -10.65
N ASP A 27 -1.00 -6.05 -11.37
CA ASP A 27 -2.19 -6.88 -11.62
C ASP A 27 -2.77 -7.49 -10.35
N ASN A 28 -1.91 -7.92 -9.42
CA ASN A 28 -2.33 -8.43 -8.12
C ASN A 28 -2.97 -7.33 -7.27
N LEU A 29 -2.41 -6.11 -7.30
CA LEU A 29 -2.99 -4.95 -6.63
C LEU A 29 -4.37 -4.62 -7.20
N LYS A 30 -4.49 -4.58 -8.54
CA LYS A 30 -5.76 -4.34 -9.24
C LYS A 30 -6.82 -5.36 -8.82
N ALA A 31 -6.49 -6.65 -8.89
CA ALA A 31 -7.41 -7.73 -8.51
C ALA A 31 -7.85 -7.63 -7.03
N GLU A 32 -6.94 -7.27 -6.12
CA GLU A 32 -7.26 -7.08 -4.70
C GLU A 32 -8.18 -5.87 -4.47
N ILE A 33 -7.95 -4.75 -5.17
CA ILE A 33 -8.81 -3.56 -5.11
C ILE A 33 -10.21 -3.88 -5.65
N GLU A 34 -10.30 -4.50 -6.83
CA GLU A 34 -11.57 -4.91 -7.44
C GLU A 34 -12.34 -5.86 -6.53
N THR A 35 -11.66 -6.84 -5.92
CA THR A 35 -12.26 -7.76 -4.96
C THR A 35 -12.77 -7.03 -3.73
N ARG A 36 -12.00 -6.07 -3.19
CA ARG A 36 -12.41 -5.29 -2.00
C ARG A 36 -13.59 -4.38 -2.28
N LEU A 37 -13.65 -3.76 -3.45
CA LEU A 37 -14.78 -2.93 -3.87
C LEU A 37 -16.04 -3.76 -4.09
N SER A 38 -15.94 -4.84 -4.87
CA SER A 38 -17.07 -5.68 -5.28
C SER A 38 -17.65 -6.54 -4.15
N THR A 39 -16.82 -6.98 -3.20
CA THR A 39 -17.26 -7.94 -2.20
C THR A 39 -17.85 -7.27 -0.96
N THR A 40 -19.16 -7.43 -0.73
CA THR A 40 -19.82 -7.06 0.54
C THR A 40 -19.54 -8.05 1.68
N ARG A 41 -18.95 -9.21 1.39
CA ARG A 41 -18.63 -10.26 2.38
C ARG A 41 -17.35 -10.03 3.20
N LYS A 42 -16.48 -9.08 2.82
CA LYS A 42 -15.31 -8.75 3.66
C LYS A 42 -15.78 -7.81 4.78
N LEU A 43 -15.38 -8.16 6.02
CA LEU A 43 -15.72 -7.58 7.34
C LEU A 43 -15.33 -6.09 7.49
N PHE A 44 -15.80 -5.22 6.60
CA PHE A 44 -15.77 -3.79 6.84
C PHE A 44 -17.13 -3.40 7.39
N ASP A 45 -17.18 -3.10 8.68
CA ASP A 45 -18.41 -2.67 9.35
C ASP A 45 -18.94 -1.35 8.76
N LEU A 46 -18.06 -0.55 8.16
CA LEU A 46 -18.36 0.74 7.54
C LEU A 46 -17.81 0.81 6.11
N GLY A 47 -18.60 1.35 5.18
CA GLY A 47 -18.19 1.55 3.79
C GLY A 47 -16.97 2.48 3.64
N GLU A 48 -16.84 3.46 4.52
CA GLU A 48 -15.70 4.38 4.53
C GLU A 48 -14.37 3.68 4.81
N LEU A 49 -14.35 2.68 5.71
CA LEU A 49 -13.15 1.90 6.01
C LEU A 49 -12.66 1.15 4.77
N ARG A 50 -13.56 0.74 3.88
CA ARG A 50 -13.19 0.09 2.62
C ARG A 50 -12.45 1.06 1.70
N ILE A 51 -12.97 2.28 1.55
CA ILE A 51 -12.36 3.33 0.72
C ILE A 51 -10.99 3.72 1.29
N LEU A 52 -10.90 3.96 2.60
CA LEU A 52 -9.64 4.28 3.28
C LEU A 52 -8.60 3.17 3.12
N THR A 53 -9.04 1.90 3.19
CA THR A 53 -8.12 0.77 3.02
C THR A 53 -7.60 0.65 1.59
N ILE A 54 -8.43 0.95 0.58
CA ILE A 54 -7.99 0.96 -0.82
C ILE A 54 -6.99 2.10 -1.04
N LEU A 55 -7.28 3.28 -0.52
CA LEU A 55 -6.37 4.42 -0.58
C LEU A 55 -5.02 4.08 0.06
N PHE A 56 -5.04 3.41 1.21
CA PHE A 56 -3.84 2.94 1.89
C PHE A 56 -3.01 1.96 1.04
N LEU A 57 -3.66 1.00 0.37
CA LEU A 57 -2.98 0.06 -0.53
C LEU A 57 -2.38 0.76 -1.76
N LEU A 58 -3.09 1.73 -2.31
CA LEU A 58 -2.63 2.56 -3.43
C LEU A 58 -1.43 3.43 -3.06
N PHE A 59 -1.26 3.82 -1.80
CA PHE A 59 -0.04 4.50 -1.35
C PHE A 59 1.13 3.55 -1.14
N LEU A 60 0.87 2.36 -0.59
CA LEU A 60 1.93 1.41 -0.27
C LEU A 60 2.56 0.78 -1.53
N ALA A 61 1.76 0.49 -2.55
CA ALA A 61 2.19 -0.35 -3.67
C ALA A 61 3.10 0.35 -4.71
N PRO A 62 2.79 1.54 -5.25
CA PRO A 62 3.65 2.21 -6.22
C PRO A 62 4.76 3.02 -5.54
N ALA A 63 4.49 3.59 -4.37
CA ALA A 63 5.36 4.60 -3.78
C ALA A 63 6.31 4.03 -2.71
N GLY A 64 6.09 2.78 -2.28
CA GLY A 64 6.94 2.12 -1.28
C GLY A 64 6.99 2.87 0.06
N TRP A 65 5.99 3.71 0.33
CA TRP A 65 6.00 4.59 1.50
C TRP A 65 6.05 3.78 2.79
N CYS A 66 6.80 4.31 3.77
CA CYS A 66 6.78 3.75 5.11
C CYS A 66 5.34 3.82 5.65
N LEU A 67 4.87 2.73 6.27
CA LEU A 67 3.53 2.67 6.87
C LEU A 67 3.27 3.85 7.84
N LYS A 68 4.31 4.31 8.55
CA LYS A 68 4.24 5.44 9.48
C LYS A 68 3.92 6.77 8.79
N SER A 69 4.37 6.92 7.55
CA SER A 69 4.19 8.11 6.74
C SER A 69 2.76 8.23 6.24
N ILE A 70 2.20 7.11 5.76
CA ILE A 70 0.81 7.06 5.31
C ILE A 70 -0.16 7.40 6.45
N LEU A 71 0.11 6.90 7.66
CA LEU A 71 -0.72 7.16 8.84
C LEU A 71 -0.68 8.62 9.33
N ARG A 72 0.30 9.42 8.89
CA ARG A 72 0.45 10.82 9.26
C ARG A 72 -0.02 11.79 8.18
N LEU A 73 -0.48 11.28 7.04
CA LEU A 73 -0.99 12.09 5.94
C LEU A 73 -2.23 12.87 6.39
N ARG A 74 -2.22 14.19 6.22
CA ARG A 74 -3.35 15.08 6.50
C ARG A 74 -3.91 15.61 5.18
N PHE A 75 -5.13 16.15 5.23
CA PHE A 75 -5.76 16.74 4.04
C PHE A 75 -4.94 17.87 3.42
N GLY A 76 -4.29 18.71 4.25
CA GLY A 76 -3.40 19.77 3.78
C GLY A 76 -2.12 19.28 3.10
N ASP A 77 -1.80 17.99 3.23
CA ASP A 77 -0.64 17.37 2.58
C ASP A 77 -0.99 16.79 1.18
N ILE A 78 -2.24 16.94 0.74
CA ILE A 78 -2.74 16.47 -0.56
C ILE A 78 -3.06 17.68 -1.42
N TRP A 79 -2.48 17.76 -2.61
CA TRP A 79 -2.86 18.78 -3.59
C TRP A 79 -3.09 18.19 -4.96
N VAL A 80 -4.01 18.81 -5.69
CA VAL A 80 -4.40 18.38 -7.03
C VAL A 80 -3.78 19.34 -8.03
N VAL A 81 -3.04 18.80 -9.00
CA VAL A 81 -2.43 19.56 -10.08
C VAL A 81 -3.06 19.12 -11.39
N LEU A 82 -3.46 20.09 -12.21
CA LEU A 82 -3.81 19.82 -13.59
C LEU A 82 -2.53 19.86 -14.42
N ALA A 83 -2.05 18.71 -14.87
CA ALA A 83 -0.85 18.60 -15.69
C ALA A 83 -1.23 18.59 -17.18
N GLU A 84 -0.47 19.31 -17.98
CA GLU A 84 -0.57 19.24 -19.44
C GLU A 84 -0.02 17.91 -19.94
N ASP A 85 -0.67 17.34 -20.95
CA ASP A 85 -0.15 16.16 -21.61
C ASP A 85 1.00 16.60 -22.55
N PRO A 86 2.21 16.06 -22.40
CA PRO A 86 3.34 16.41 -23.27
C PRO A 86 3.08 16.13 -24.76
N ASP A 87 2.17 15.21 -25.07
CA ASP A 87 1.79 14.88 -26.46
C ASP A 87 0.57 15.69 -26.95
N SER A 88 0.26 16.83 -26.30
CA SER A 88 -0.88 17.70 -26.63
C SER A 88 -2.26 17.03 -26.43
N GLY A 89 -2.31 15.98 -25.62
CA GLY A 89 -3.54 15.32 -25.19
C GLY A 89 -4.32 16.10 -24.10
N PRO A 90 -5.47 15.55 -23.66
CA PRO A 90 -6.25 16.16 -22.59
C PRO A 90 -5.42 16.31 -21.31
N HIS A 91 -5.60 17.43 -20.60
CA HIS A 91 -4.95 17.62 -19.31
C HIS A 91 -5.26 16.47 -18.34
N LYS A 92 -4.23 16.02 -17.63
CA LYS A 92 -4.32 14.93 -16.65
C LYS A 92 -4.37 15.51 -15.25
N LEU A 93 -5.34 15.08 -14.47
CA LEU A 93 -5.44 15.44 -13.07
C LEU A 93 -4.47 14.56 -12.26
N LEU A 94 -3.48 15.18 -11.64
CA LEU A 94 -2.49 14.53 -10.78
C LEU A 94 -2.83 14.81 -9.32
N ILE A 95 -2.83 13.77 -8.50
CA ILE A 95 -2.90 13.90 -7.05
C ILE A 95 -1.47 13.80 -6.54
N ASN A 96 -0.97 14.90 -6.00
CA ASN A 96 0.35 15.03 -5.45
C ASN A 96 0.28 15.13 -3.93
N PHE A 97 1.39 14.76 -3.29
CA PHE A 97 1.49 14.69 -1.84
C PHE A 97 2.74 15.42 -1.38
N THR A 98 2.63 16.18 -0.28
CA THR A 98 3.80 16.82 0.33
C THR A 98 4.76 15.75 0.84
N LEU A 99 5.96 15.73 0.25
CA LEU A 99 7.04 14.77 0.50
C LEU A 99 7.63 14.80 1.93
N GLU A 100 7.08 15.56 2.89
CA GLU A 100 7.60 15.64 4.26
C GLU A 100 7.70 14.27 4.95
N PHE A 101 6.98 13.26 4.45
CA PHE A 101 6.93 11.92 5.03
C PHE A 101 7.63 10.83 4.20
N ILE A 102 8.19 11.14 3.03
CA ILE A 102 8.93 10.14 2.25
C ILE A 102 10.34 10.06 2.84
N GLU A 103 10.54 9.04 3.67
CA GLU A 103 11.80 8.50 4.15
C GLU A 103 13.00 9.46 4.04
N THR A 104 13.35 10.13 5.14
CA THR A 104 14.55 10.99 5.26
C THR A 104 15.88 10.25 5.03
N TYR A 105 15.86 8.96 4.69
CA TYR A 105 17.05 8.13 4.54
C TYR A 105 16.91 7.10 3.40
N PHE A 106 17.47 7.44 2.24
CA PHE A 106 17.75 6.53 1.12
C PHE A 106 19.17 5.92 1.23
N GLY A 107 19.70 5.73 2.44
CA GLY A 107 21.04 5.17 2.59
C GLY A 107 21.14 3.77 2.00
N THR A 108 22.31 3.45 1.45
CA THR A 108 22.62 2.12 0.90
C THR A 108 22.23 1.05 1.92
N LYS A 109 21.32 0.15 1.52
CA LYS A 109 21.10 -1.10 2.25
C LYS A 109 22.45 -1.80 2.32
N ASP A 110 22.93 -2.05 3.54
CA ASP A 110 24.18 -2.76 3.78
C ASP A 110 24.26 -4.05 2.94
N ALA A 111 25.46 -4.29 2.42
CA ALA A 111 25.82 -5.32 1.43
C ALA A 111 25.50 -6.76 1.86
#